data_AF-A0A3E4VSS5-F1
#
_entry.id   AF-A0A3E4VSS5-F1
#
_cell.length_a   1.000
_cell.length_b   1.000
_cell.length_c   1.000
_cell.angle_alpha   90.00
_cell.angle_beta   90.00
_cell.angle_gamma   90.00
#
_symmetry.space_group_name_H-M   'P 1'
#
loop_
_entity.id
_entity.type
_entity.pdbx_description
1 polymer ?
#
loop_
_entity_poly.entity_id
_entity_poly.type
_entity_poly.pdbx_seq_one_letter_code
_entity_poly.pdbx_strand_id
1 'polypeptide(L)'
;QDETIGGEKWGEGDTLNYLEADEEGHKQYLPVCFETLNNSNPLCLFHWLPSTEPEHKDFMDYNFDGGLEFNHPKDTFWSDGGGDAEEEPNLKDHLGTGDKYDKMYKATDRMMSFVYRCVKETPAGRNMVYSTESHSFEGVDYEDDGDKFPTAKWQSDTFRKEAGKYFDLPHLIAYYLYVQFNLGVDQLAKNMLIRTWDGVKWSIDYYDGDCQLGSDNKSFLTGKYDDNRQTKRDGAYVMQGHNSWLWNLIVANCWDMIVEIMVSGWNGGASFMSAFSIQKAIDHFDTEQMKKWCSRLYNKSGIFKYIYPFLNEMPVGADGAKQTYPQIYGLKGSLKAHRNYFIQRRYDLKQVEYGYVSTLGAQFYQSTASLDKAYKLKPMQYRLTIPYRVQLSTSNGVQADSGVVDADVLHSLQLTRAFGENDPLKIIGAAKIKELVWHEDAFAIGFNFGLLTSLVKLDMSVEKASGYRNGSFMASTNGMLLLEEVNMRNNRL
;
A
#
# COMPACT_ATOMS: atom_id res chain seq x y z
N GLN A 1 16.69 -23.91 -10.22
CA GLN A 1 15.77 -23.90 -9.06
C GLN A 1 16.63 -23.48 -7.88
N ASP A 2 16.20 -22.44 -7.18
CA ASP A 2 17.00 -21.75 -6.17
C ASP A 2 17.12 -22.62 -4.90
N GLU A 3 18.35 -23.03 -4.55
CA GLU A 3 18.65 -23.93 -3.42
C GLU A 3 18.59 -23.22 -2.05
N THR A 4 18.23 -21.93 -2.02
CA THR A 4 18.13 -21.14 -0.78
C THR A 4 16.77 -21.23 -0.07
N ILE A 5 15.75 -21.84 -0.69
CA ILE A 5 14.41 -22.04 -0.08
C ILE A 5 14.38 -23.26 0.89
N GLY A 6 15.47 -24.03 1.02
CA GLY A 6 15.50 -25.26 1.82
C GLY A 6 16.34 -25.23 3.11
N GLY A 7 16.89 -24.08 3.50
CA GLY A 7 17.90 -24.00 4.57
C GLY A 7 17.39 -23.66 5.96
N GLU A 8 16.21 -23.08 6.10
CA GLU A 8 15.67 -22.70 7.40
C GLU A 8 14.87 -23.86 8.01
N LYS A 9 15.34 -24.37 9.15
CA LYS A 9 14.55 -25.23 10.03
C LYS A 9 13.41 -24.40 10.66
N TRP A 10 12.35 -24.17 9.91
CA TRP A 10 11.09 -23.71 10.49
C TRP A 10 10.34 -24.94 11.03
N GLY A 11 10.02 -24.90 12.32
CA GLY A 11 9.35 -26.00 13.02
C GLY A 11 10.31 -26.98 13.70
N GLU A 12 11.09 -26.52 14.70
CA GLU A 12 11.53 -27.45 15.75
C GLU A 12 10.33 -27.76 16.65
N GLY A 13 9.62 -28.82 16.27
CA GLY A 13 8.54 -29.42 17.06
C GLY A 13 7.36 -29.85 16.21
N ASP A 14 6.79 -31.01 16.52
CA ASP A 14 5.43 -31.45 16.16
C ASP A 14 4.37 -30.47 16.74
N THR A 15 4.53 -29.14 16.59
CA THR A 15 3.80 -28.13 17.38
C THR A 15 2.28 -28.13 17.17
N LEU A 16 1.78 -28.93 16.22
CA LEU A 16 0.36 -29.18 15.99
C LEU A 16 0.02 -30.63 15.56
N ASN A 17 0.97 -31.60 15.58
CA ASN A 17 0.81 -32.88 14.86
C ASN A 17 0.32 -32.66 13.40
N TYR A 18 0.75 -31.55 12.79
CA TYR A 18 0.25 -31.04 11.50
C TYR A 18 0.85 -31.74 10.29
N LEU A 19 1.80 -32.64 10.53
CA LEU A 19 2.38 -33.48 9.51
C LEU A 19 1.49 -34.72 9.31
N GLU A 20 1.40 -35.20 8.07
CA GLU A 20 0.77 -36.46 7.71
C GLU A 20 1.84 -37.43 7.20
N ALA A 21 1.77 -38.69 7.63
CA ALA A 21 2.70 -39.70 7.13
C ALA A 21 2.24 -40.15 5.74
N ASP A 22 3.14 -40.14 4.76
CA ASP A 22 2.88 -40.76 3.47
C ASP A 22 2.89 -42.30 3.57
N GLU A 23 2.64 -42.98 2.45
CA GLU A 23 2.60 -44.44 2.37
C GLU A 23 3.92 -45.11 2.81
N GLU A 24 5.03 -44.37 2.76
CA GLU A 24 6.37 -44.82 3.16
C GLU A 24 6.71 -44.43 4.62
N GLY A 25 5.80 -43.71 5.30
CA GLY A 25 5.95 -43.27 6.68
C GLY A 25 6.71 -41.94 6.83
N HIS A 26 7.00 -41.23 5.74
CA HIS A 26 7.63 -39.91 5.83
C HIS A 26 6.58 -38.86 6.18
N LYS A 27 6.91 -38.00 7.14
CA LYS A 27 6.05 -36.88 7.55
C LYS A 27 6.09 -35.76 6.50
N GLN A 28 4.95 -35.45 5.88
CA GLN A 28 4.76 -34.36 4.94
C GLN A 28 3.92 -33.23 5.52
N TYR A 29 4.19 -32.01 5.04
CA TYR A 29 3.42 -30.82 5.38
C TYR A 29 2.03 -30.83 4.74
N LEU A 30 1.05 -30.24 5.43
CA LEU A 30 -0.33 -30.07 4.95
C LEU A 30 -0.56 -28.61 4.55
N PRO A 31 -0.15 -28.17 3.36
CA PRO A 31 -0.35 -26.79 2.95
C PRO A 31 -1.85 -26.44 2.90
N VAL A 32 -2.15 -25.19 3.19
CA VAL A 32 -3.49 -24.61 3.08
C VAL A 32 -3.42 -23.35 2.26
N CYS A 33 -4.39 -23.16 1.37
CA CYS A 33 -4.58 -21.93 0.62
C CYS A 33 -6.08 -21.65 0.50
N PHE A 34 -6.53 -20.46 0.89
CA PHE A 34 -7.90 -20.03 0.67
C PHE A 34 -7.98 -18.60 0.14
N GLU A 35 -8.99 -18.36 -0.68
CA GLU A 35 -9.36 -17.06 -1.23
C GLU A 35 -10.45 -16.40 -0.38
N THR A 36 -10.35 -15.09 -0.18
CA THR A 36 -11.43 -14.26 0.38
C THR A 36 -12.34 -13.74 -0.73
N LEU A 37 -13.65 -13.99 -0.64
CA LEU A 37 -14.61 -13.85 -1.75
C LEU A 37 -15.51 -12.61 -1.72
N ASN A 38 -15.76 -12.04 -0.54
CA ASN A 38 -16.80 -11.02 -0.34
C ASN A 38 -16.37 -9.94 0.64
N ASN A 39 -16.30 -8.69 0.15
CA ASN A 39 -15.89 -7.51 0.92
C ASN A 39 -16.65 -7.26 2.24
N SER A 40 -17.86 -7.83 2.37
CA SER A 40 -18.75 -7.63 3.52
C SER A 40 -18.86 -8.85 4.44
N ASN A 41 -18.34 -10.01 4.03
CA ASN A 41 -18.44 -11.22 4.84
C ASN A 41 -17.48 -11.13 6.04
N PRO A 42 -17.91 -11.50 7.26
CA PRO A 42 -17.06 -11.55 8.45
C PRO A 42 -15.69 -12.21 8.24
N LEU A 43 -15.63 -13.38 7.61
CA LEU A 43 -14.38 -14.14 7.41
C LEU A 43 -13.37 -13.40 6.53
N CYS A 44 -13.85 -12.70 5.50
CA CYS A 44 -13.05 -11.84 4.63
C CYS A 44 -12.43 -10.65 5.37
N LEU A 45 -13.06 -10.20 6.45
CA LEU A 45 -12.60 -9.12 7.32
C LEU A 45 -11.80 -9.63 8.52
N PHE A 46 -11.42 -10.91 8.53
CA PHE A 46 -10.75 -11.58 9.66
C PHE A 46 -11.57 -11.50 10.96
N HIS A 47 -12.90 -11.39 10.83
CA HIS A 47 -13.81 -11.56 11.94
C HIS A 47 -14.02 -13.05 12.11
N TRP A 48 -13.71 -13.57 13.28
CA TRP A 48 -13.72 -15.00 13.55
C TRP A 48 -14.25 -15.26 14.95
N LEU A 49 -15.13 -16.24 15.07
CA LEU A 49 -15.54 -16.78 16.36
C LEU A 49 -14.70 -18.03 16.63
N PRO A 50 -13.85 -18.10 17.66
CA PRO A 50 -13.02 -19.28 17.94
C PRO A 50 -13.81 -20.58 18.06
N SER A 51 -13.22 -21.70 17.65
CA SER A 51 -13.84 -23.04 17.77
C SER A 51 -14.20 -23.45 19.21
N THR A 52 -13.64 -22.78 20.21
CA THR A 52 -13.92 -22.98 21.63
C THR A 52 -15.17 -22.25 22.12
N GLU A 53 -15.75 -21.35 21.32
CA GLU A 53 -16.95 -20.59 21.70
C GLU A 53 -18.23 -21.39 21.34
N PRO A 54 -19.31 -21.31 22.15
CA PRO A 54 -20.50 -22.15 21.97
C PRO A 54 -21.19 -21.98 20.61
N GLU A 55 -21.24 -20.75 20.10
CA GLU A 55 -21.94 -20.41 18.85
C GLU A 55 -21.04 -20.55 17.60
N HIS A 56 -19.84 -21.14 17.73
CA HIS A 56 -18.92 -21.31 16.62
C HIS A 56 -19.56 -22.02 15.42
N LYS A 57 -20.32 -23.09 15.66
CA LYS A 57 -20.97 -23.84 14.58
C LYS A 57 -21.92 -22.95 13.78
N ASP A 58 -22.75 -22.16 14.47
CA ASP A 58 -23.66 -21.21 13.82
C ASP A 58 -22.87 -20.21 12.98
N PHE A 59 -21.81 -19.61 13.53
CA PHE A 59 -20.96 -18.70 12.79
C PHE A 59 -20.41 -19.30 11.48
N MET A 60 -19.92 -20.54 11.51
CA MET A 60 -19.37 -21.21 10.33
C MET A 60 -20.43 -21.59 9.30
N ASP A 61 -21.60 -22.08 9.76
CA ASP A 61 -22.70 -22.47 8.88
C ASP A 61 -23.15 -21.30 7.98
N TYR A 62 -23.15 -20.07 8.51
CA TYR A 62 -23.60 -18.88 7.77
C TYR A 62 -22.50 -18.14 7.01
N ASN A 63 -21.26 -18.17 7.49
CA ASN A 63 -20.21 -17.30 6.94
C ASN A 63 -19.21 -18.01 6.03
N PHE A 64 -18.98 -19.32 6.18
CA PHE A 64 -17.89 -20.03 5.50
C PHE A 64 -18.01 -19.99 3.97
N ASP A 65 -19.07 -20.57 3.43
CA ASP A 65 -19.23 -20.75 1.98
C ASP A 65 -19.35 -19.42 1.20
N GLY A 66 -19.78 -18.35 1.88
CA GLY A 66 -19.88 -17.00 1.31
C GLY A 66 -18.64 -16.13 1.53
N GLY A 67 -17.67 -16.62 2.30
CA GLY A 67 -16.50 -15.87 2.75
C GLY A 67 -15.19 -16.43 2.22
N LEU A 68 -14.96 -17.72 2.38
CA LEU A 68 -13.70 -18.39 2.04
C LEU A 68 -13.94 -19.46 0.97
N GLU A 69 -13.02 -19.56 0.02
CA GLU A 69 -12.91 -20.68 -0.93
C GLU A 69 -11.50 -21.24 -0.83
N PHE A 70 -11.39 -22.47 -0.34
CA PHE A 70 -10.12 -23.16 -0.29
C PHE A 70 -9.71 -23.58 -1.71
N ASN A 71 -8.50 -23.17 -2.07
CA ASN A 71 -7.82 -23.55 -3.31
C ASN A 71 -6.94 -24.78 -3.10
N HIS A 72 -6.53 -25.03 -1.85
CA HIS A 72 -5.80 -26.24 -1.49
C HIS A 72 -6.01 -26.59 -0.01
N PRO A 73 -6.53 -27.81 0.29
CA PRO A 73 -7.27 -28.67 -0.64
C PRO A 73 -8.52 -27.93 -1.14
N LYS A 74 -9.02 -28.21 -2.35
CA LYS A 74 -10.14 -27.43 -2.91
C LYS A 74 -11.43 -27.72 -2.14
N ASP A 75 -12.25 -26.72 -1.81
CA ASP A 75 -13.52 -26.95 -1.07
C ASP A 75 -14.79 -26.59 -1.84
N THR A 76 -14.68 -25.86 -2.96
CA THR A 76 -15.82 -25.41 -3.77
C THR A 76 -15.97 -26.16 -5.07
N PHE A 77 -17.12 -26.84 -5.17
CA PHE A 77 -17.68 -27.32 -6.41
C PHE A 77 -18.61 -26.26 -6.99
N TRP A 78 -18.34 -25.82 -8.22
CA TRP A 78 -19.38 -25.21 -9.02
C TRP A 78 -20.39 -26.34 -9.29
N SER A 79 -21.67 -26.14 -9.00
CA SER A 79 -22.73 -27.14 -9.21
C SER A 79 -22.72 -27.77 -10.61
N ASP A 80 -22.14 -27.07 -11.59
CA ASP A 80 -22.11 -27.44 -13.00
C ASP A 80 -20.66 -27.71 -13.52
N GLY A 81 -19.65 -27.68 -12.63
CA GLY A 81 -18.22 -27.66 -12.96
C GLY A 81 -17.52 -29.01 -12.97
N GLY A 82 -18.24 -30.13 -12.77
CA GLY A 82 -17.70 -31.49 -12.96
C GLY A 82 -16.56 -31.90 -12.03
N GLY A 83 -16.49 -31.35 -10.80
CA GLY A 83 -15.63 -31.90 -9.76
C GLY A 83 -16.37 -33.02 -9.01
N ASP A 84 -15.63 -34.06 -8.62
CA ASP A 84 -16.17 -35.20 -7.90
C ASP A 84 -16.35 -34.86 -6.41
N ALA A 85 -17.59 -34.90 -5.91
CA ALA A 85 -17.89 -34.66 -4.50
C ALA A 85 -17.26 -35.72 -3.56
N GLU A 86 -16.79 -36.84 -4.11
CA GLU A 86 -16.01 -37.84 -3.38
C GLU A 86 -14.52 -37.44 -3.20
N GLU A 87 -14.01 -36.41 -3.90
CA GLU A 87 -12.57 -36.10 -3.88
C GLU A 87 -12.14 -35.05 -2.84
N GLU A 88 -12.91 -33.99 -2.52
CA GLU A 88 -12.47 -32.98 -1.52
C GLU A 88 -13.64 -32.33 -0.72
N PRO A 89 -13.75 -32.53 0.61
CA PRO A 89 -14.88 -32.11 1.42
C PRO A 89 -14.74 -30.72 2.07
N ASN A 90 -15.88 -30.09 2.42
CA ASN A 90 -15.91 -28.80 3.10
C ASN A 90 -15.26 -28.89 4.49
N LEU A 91 -14.23 -28.10 4.75
CA LEU A 91 -13.44 -28.14 5.99
C LEU A 91 -14.28 -28.00 7.27
N LYS A 92 -15.38 -27.26 7.23
CA LYS A 92 -16.26 -27.10 8.41
C LYS A 92 -16.93 -28.41 8.83
N ASP A 93 -17.15 -29.33 7.89
CA ASP A 93 -17.80 -30.63 8.12
C ASP A 93 -16.83 -31.65 8.75
N HIS A 94 -15.53 -31.36 8.70
CA HIS A 94 -14.46 -32.20 9.26
C HIS A 94 -14.06 -31.79 10.69
N LEU A 95 -14.78 -30.85 11.30
CA LEU A 95 -14.47 -30.40 12.64
C LEU A 95 -14.56 -31.54 13.66
N GLY A 96 -13.44 -31.83 14.33
CA GLY A 96 -13.36 -32.83 15.39
C GLY A 96 -13.23 -34.29 14.90
N THR A 97 -13.09 -34.53 13.60
CA THR A 97 -12.90 -35.90 13.05
C THR A 97 -11.48 -36.43 13.27
N GLY A 98 -10.49 -35.54 13.49
CA GLY A 98 -9.08 -35.90 13.63
C GLY A 98 -8.35 -36.23 12.34
N ASP A 99 -9.01 -36.12 11.18
CA ASP A 99 -8.39 -36.33 9.87
C ASP A 99 -7.54 -35.13 9.42
N LYS A 100 -6.98 -35.22 8.20
CA LYS A 100 -6.14 -34.16 7.63
C LYS A 100 -6.88 -32.82 7.47
N TYR A 101 -8.17 -32.84 7.17
CA TYR A 101 -9.00 -31.65 7.01
C TYR A 101 -9.29 -31.00 8.37
N ASP A 102 -9.57 -31.79 9.42
CA ASP A 102 -9.66 -31.28 10.81
C ASP A 102 -8.37 -30.57 11.24
N LYS A 103 -7.19 -31.12 10.86
CA LYS A 103 -5.89 -30.46 11.13
C LYS A 103 -5.76 -29.12 10.41
N MET A 104 -6.08 -29.06 9.12
CA MET A 104 -6.05 -27.83 8.31
C MET A 104 -7.01 -26.76 8.85
N TYR A 105 -8.21 -27.19 9.25
CA TYR A 105 -9.17 -26.34 9.93
C TYR A 105 -8.58 -25.78 11.23
N LYS A 106 -7.98 -26.62 12.09
CA LYS A 106 -7.35 -26.19 13.35
C LYS A 106 -6.20 -25.20 13.15
N ALA A 107 -5.43 -25.32 12.07
CA ALA A 107 -4.42 -24.33 11.72
C ALA A 107 -5.04 -22.97 11.35
N THR A 108 -6.15 -22.99 10.58
CA THR A 108 -6.91 -21.78 10.23
C THR A 108 -7.54 -21.14 11.46
N ASP A 109 -8.22 -21.93 12.28
CA ASP A 109 -8.82 -21.50 13.55
C ASP A 109 -7.77 -20.93 14.50
N ARG A 110 -6.58 -21.53 14.60
CA ARG A 110 -5.47 -21.00 15.40
C ARG A 110 -5.07 -19.58 14.98
N MET A 111 -4.95 -19.34 13.68
CA MET A 111 -4.56 -18.02 13.15
C MET A 111 -5.68 -16.99 13.32
N MET A 112 -6.91 -17.35 12.96
CA MET A 112 -8.05 -16.44 13.05
C MET A 112 -8.46 -16.15 14.51
N SER A 113 -8.41 -17.15 15.39
CA SER A 113 -8.65 -16.98 16.83
C SER A 113 -7.60 -16.10 17.51
N PHE A 114 -6.35 -16.11 17.02
CA PHE A 114 -5.33 -15.17 17.47
C PHE A 114 -5.74 -13.73 17.18
N VAL A 115 -6.24 -13.44 15.97
CA VAL A 115 -6.74 -12.11 15.59
C VAL A 115 -7.92 -11.72 16.47
N TYR A 116 -8.92 -12.59 16.65
CA TYR A 116 -10.06 -12.38 17.55
C TYR A 116 -9.63 -12.00 18.97
N ARG A 117 -8.70 -12.76 19.56
CA ARG A 117 -8.17 -12.51 20.90
C ARG A 117 -7.51 -11.14 20.99
N CYS A 118 -6.73 -10.75 19.99
CA CYS A 118 -6.09 -9.44 19.93
C CYS A 118 -7.12 -8.31 19.80
N VAL A 119 -8.22 -8.51 19.09
CA VAL A 119 -9.30 -7.51 19.02
C VAL A 119 -10.04 -7.37 20.34
N LYS A 120 -10.33 -8.48 21.05
CA LYS A 120 -10.99 -8.48 22.38
C LYS A 120 -10.26 -7.65 23.44
N GLU A 121 -8.93 -7.50 23.36
CA GLU A 121 -8.19 -6.68 24.32
C GLU A 121 -8.18 -5.18 23.96
N THR A 122 -8.53 -4.82 22.73
CA THR A 122 -8.51 -3.42 22.29
C THR A 122 -9.73 -2.64 22.81
N PRO A 123 -9.62 -1.30 22.98
CA PRO A 123 -10.77 -0.45 23.21
C PRO A 123 -11.88 -0.60 22.15
N ALA A 124 -11.52 -0.83 20.88
CA ALA A 124 -12.46 -1.03 19.78
C ALA A 124 -13.29 -2.32 19.93
N GLY A 125 -12.65 -3.41 20.34
CA GLY A 125 -13.24 -4.76 20.32
C GLY A 125 -13.63 -5.35 21.67
N ARG A 126 -13.27 -4.75 22.81
CA ARG A 126 -13.53 -5.32 24.15
C ARG A 126 -15.00 -5.60 24.46
N ASN A 127 -15.91 -4.84 23.84
CA ASN A 127 -17.34 -4.98 24.02
C ASN A 127 -18.00 -5.84 22.94
N MET A 128 -17.21 -6.43 22.02
CA MET A 128 -17.78 -7.15 20.90
C MET A 128 -18.48 -8.42 21.35
N VAL A 129 -19.59 -8.76 20.73
CA VAL A 129 -20.35 -9.99 20.99
C VAL A 129 -20.80 -10.56 19.66
N TYR A 130 -20.76 -11.89 19.53
CA TYR A 130 -21.33 -12.57 18.38
C TYR A 130 -22.85 -12.63 18.52
N SER A 131 -23.57 -12.33 17.44
CA SER A 131 -25.03 -12.34 17.38
C SER A 131 -25.49 -13.41 16.40
N THR A 132 -26.24 -14.39 16.89
CA THR A 132 -26.90 -15.42 16.06
C THR A 132 -28.09 -14.86 15.26
N GLU A 133 -28.50 -13.62 15.50
CA GLU A 133 -29.55 -12.96 14.72
C GLU A 133 -28.96 -12.33 13.45
N SER A 134 -27.79 -11.69 13.56
CA SER A 134 -27.11 -11.07 12.42
C SER A 134 -26.02 -11.96 11.80
N HIS A 135 -25.69 -13.07 12.43
CA HIS A 135 -24.55 -13.95 12.14
C HIS A 135 -23.22 -13.18 12.01
N SER A 136 -23.06 -12.12 12.81
CA SER A 136 -21.93 -11.19 12.78
C SER A 136 -21.59 -10.67 14.18
N PHE A 137 -20.58 -9.79 14.27
CA PHE A 137 -20.12 -9.20 15.52
C PHE A 137 -20.73 -7.81 15.74
N GLU A 138 -21.41 -7.66 16.87
CA GLU A 138 -21.97 -6.39 17.34
C GLU A 138 -21.04 -5.77 18.40
N GLY A 139 -21.13 -4.46 18.61
CA GLY A 139 -20.39 -3.77 19.68
C GLY A 139 -18.91 -3.46 19.39
N VAL A 140 -18.44 -3.65 18.15
CA VAL A 140 -17.11 -3.21 17.71
C VAL A 140 -17.16 -1.73 17.31
N ASP A 141 -16.27 -0.90 17.87
CA ASP A 141 -16.14 0.52 17.53
C ASP A 141 -15.15 0.71 16.35
N TYR A 142 -15.72 0.89 15.15
CA TYR A 142 -14.97 1.21 13.93
C TYR A 142 -14.85 2.71 13.66
N GLU A 143 -15.29 3.59 14.56
CA GLU A 143 -15.29 5.03 14.27
C GLU A 143 -13.86 5.58 14.20
N ASP A 144 -13.58 6.30 13.12
CA ASP A 144 -12.31 6.99 12.86
C ASP A 144 -12.12 8.23 13.76
N ASP A 145 -10.88 8.72 13.89
CA ASP A 145 -10.57 10.01 14.52
C ASP A 145 -10.68 11.12 13.45
N GLY A 146 -11.92 11.48 13.12
CA GLY A 146 -12.20 12.35 11.98
C GLY A 146 -11.89 11.66 10.65
N ASP A 147 -10.88 12.15 9.93
CA ASP A 147 -10.38 11.59 8.68
C ASP A 147 -9.14 10.71 8.85
N LYS A 148 -8.82 10.33 10.10
CA LYS A 148 -7.60 9.59 10.47
C LYS A 148 -7.89 8.27 11.13
N PHE A 149 -6.97 7.32 10.91
CA PHE A 149 -7.01 6.03 11.55
C PHE A 149 -6.91 6.17 13.09
N PRO A 150 -7.83 5.57 13.87
CA PRO A 150 -7.88 5.75 15.32
C PRO A 150 -6.89 4.81 16.03
N THR A 151 -5.58 5.06 15.90
CA THR A 151 -4.50 4.18 16.39
C THR A 151 -4.71 3.68 17.82
N ALA A 152 -5.05 4.56 18.76
CA ALA A 152 -5.22 4.20 20.17
C ALA A 152 -6.36 3.19 20.42
N LYS A 153 -7.41 3.17 19.56
CA LYS A 153 -8.53 2.24 19.71
C LYS A 153 -8.17 0.80 19.37
N TRP A 154 -7.11 0.59 18.59
CA TRP A 154 -6.72 -0.72 18.04
C TRP A 154 -5.37 -1.22 18.58
N GLN A 155 -4.82 -0.56 19.60
CA GLN A 155 -3.59 -1.02 20.25
C GLN A 155 -3.81 -2.34 21.00
N SER A 156 -2.91 -3.29 20.75
CA SER A 156 -2.94 -4.65 21.27
C SER A 156 -1.51 -5.07 21.64
N ASP A 157 -1.25 -5.23 22.94
CA ASP A 157 0.04 -5.70 23.47
C ASP A 157 0.30 -7.14 23.04
N THR A 158 -0.73 -7.98 22.98
CA THR A 158 -0.62 -9.37 22.55
C THR A 158 -0.24 -9.41 21.07
N PHE A 159 -0.91 -8.63 20.21
CA PHE A 159 -0.57 -8.59 18.79
C PHE A 159 0.88 -8.16 18.57
N ARG A 160 1.31 -7.07 19.22
CA ARG A 160 2.67 -6.54 19.10
C ARG A 160 3.75 -7.58 19.46
N LYS A 161 3.50 -8.40 20.48
CA LYS A 161 4.47 -9.40 20.98
C LYS A 161 4.42 -10.71 20.23
N GLU A 162 3.26 -11.10 19.72
CA GLU A 162 3.02 -12.47 19.28
C GLU A 162 2.65 -12.63 17.81
N ALA A 163 2.31 -11.56 17.07
CA ALA A 163 1.88 -11.68 15.67
C ALA A 163 2.93 -12.36 14.78
N GLY A 164 4.22 -12.14 15.06
CA GLY A 164 5.33 -12.84 14.39
C GLY A 164 5.41 -14.34 14.66
N LYS A 165 4.50 -14.93 15.46
CA LYS A 165 4.33 -16.39 15.62
C LYS A 165 3.25 -16.97 14.70
N TYR A 166 2.44 -16.12 14.07
CA TYR A 166 1.29 -16.50 13.24
C TYR A 166 1.44 -16.02 11.80
N PHE A 167 2.08 -14.88 11.59
CA PHE A 167 2.28 -14.28 10.28
C PHE A 167 3.75 -14.08 9.96
N ASP A 168 4.10 -14.17 8.68
CA ASP A 168 5.29 -13.52 8.15
C ASP A 168 5.03 -12.01 8.10
N LEU A 169 5.41 -11.30 9.18
CA LEU A 169 5.13 -9.87 9.31
C LEU A 169 5.79 -9.02 8.21
N PRO A 170 7.07 -9.24 7.84
CA PRO A 170 7.67 -8.53 6.71
C PRO A 170 6.87 -8.67 5.41
N HIS A 171 6.48 -9.89 5.06
CA HIS A 171 5.69 -10.16 3.86
C HIS A 171 4.30 -9.52 3.94
N LEU A 172 3.61 -9.66 5.07
CA LEU A 172 2.28 -9.09 5.30
C LEU A 172 2.28 -7.56 5.22
N ILE A 173 3.32 -6.91 5.76
CA ILE A 173 3.50 -5.46 5.68
C ILE A 173 3.85 -5.02 4.25
N ALA A 174 4.68 -5.77 3.53
CA ALA A 174 4.97 -5.48 2.13
C ALA A 174 3.71 -5.58 1.25
N TYR A 175 2.85 -6.57 1.52
CA TYR A 175 1.52 -6.67 0.91
C TYR A 175 0.67 -5.42 1.20
N TYR A 176 0.56 -5.02 2.48
CA TYR A 176 -0.18 -3.83 2.88
C TYR A 176 0.32 -2.57 2.17
N LEU A 177 1.64 -2.36 2.14
CA LEU A 177 2.27 -1.24 1.43
C LEU A 177 1.95 -1.29 -0.07
N TYR A 178 2.03 -2.46 -0.71
CA TYR A 178 1.66 -2.60 -2.13
C TYR A 178 0.22 -2.17 -2.40
N VAL A 179 -0.73 -2.63 -1.57
CA VAL A 179 -2.14 -2.26 -1.69
C VAL A 179 -2.35 -0.76 -1.47
N GLN A 180 -1.69 -0.18 -0.46
CA GLN A 180 -1.76 1.26 -0.19
C GLN A 180 -1.16 2.08 -1.34
N PHE A 181 -0.01 1.70 -1.88
CA PHE A 181 0.64 2.43 -2.98
C PHE A 181 -0.14 2.36 -4.28
N ASN A 182 -0.80 1.23 -4.56
CA ASN A 182 -1.56 1.07 -5.79
C ASN A 182 -3.04 1.43 -5.66
N LEU A 183 -3.55 1.76 -4.46
CA LEU A 183 -4.99 1.92 -4.21
C LEU A 183 -5.76 0.66 -4.65
N GLY A 184 -5.37 -0.50 -4.12
CA GLY A 184 -6.15 -1.72 -4.30
C GLY A 184 -7.45 -1.60 -3.50
N VAL A 185 -8.59 -1.44 -4.18
CA VAL A 185 -9.86 -1.08 -3.53
C VAL A 185 -10.46 -2.24 -2.76
N ASP A 186 -10.19 -3.49 -3.14
CA ASP A 186 -10.80 -4.68 -2.53
C ASP A 186 -9.79 -5.50 -1.71
N GLN A 187 -8.49 -5.28 -1.90
CA GLN A 187 -7.40 -6.16 -1.47
C GLN A 187 -7.12 -6.19 0.04
N LEU A 188 -7.93 -5.52 0.84
CA LEU A 188 -7.90 -5.64 2.31
C LEU A 188 -9.12 -6.39 2.88
N ALA A 189 -10.03 -6.86 2.02
CA ALA A 189 -11.18 -7.67 2.40
C ALA A 189 -11.39 -8.87 1.46
N LYS A 190 -11.12 -8.71 0.16
CA LYS A 190 -11.31 -9.72 -0.89
C LYS A 190 -10.03 -9.85 -1.72
N ASN A 191 -9.96 -10.86 -2.58
CA ASN A 191 -8.89 -11.06 -3.57
C ASN A 191 -7.51 -11.24 -2.90
N MET A 192 -7.53 -11.81 -1.70
CA MET A 192 -6.37 -12.29 -0.97
C MET A 192 -6.32 -13.81 -1.07
N LEU A 193 -5.17 -14.35 -1.45
CA LEU A 193 -4.88 -15.78 -1.28
C LEU A 193 -4.07 -15.94 0.00
N ILE A 194 -4.72 -16.42 1.05
CA ILE A 194 -4.15 -16.61 2.39
C ILE A 194 -3.64 -18.04 2.49
N ARG A 195 -2.36 -18.20 2.82
CA ARG A 195 -1.68 -19.49 2.66
C ARG A 195 -0.75 -19.80 3.82
N THR A 196 -0.56 -21.09 4.05
CA THR A 196 0.49 -21.62 4.93
C THR A 196 1.00 -22.93 4.36
N TRP A 197 2.30 -23.19 4.59
CA TRP A 197 2.90 -24.49 4.28
C TRP A 197 2.94 -25.39 5.52
N ASP A 198 3.06 -24.81 6.72
CA ASP A 198 3.35 -25.52 7.96
C ASP A 198 2.19 -25.48 8.98
N GLY A 199 1.09 -24.79 8.68
CA GLY A 199 -0.04 -24.60 9.59
C GLY A 199 0.24 -23.60 10.70
N VAL A 200 1.43 -23.01 10.74
CA VAL A 200 1.90 -22.13 11.82
C VAL A 200 2.06 -20.71 11.33
N LYS A 201 2.76 -20.51 10.22
CA LYS A 201 3.03 -19.23 9.59
C LYS A 201 2.19 -19.02 8.35
N TRP A 202 1.50 -17.89 8.32
CA TRP A 202 0.61 -17.50 7.25
C TRP A 202 1.16 -16.32 6.47
N SER A 203 1.01 -16.38 5.15
CA SER A 203 1.32 -15.33 4.20
C SER A 203 0.09 -14.99 3.35
N ILE A 204 0.12 -13.83 2.70
CA ILE A 204 -0.95 -13.37 1.82
C ILE A 204 -0.34 -13.03 0.46
N ASP A 205 -0.91 -13.63 -0.58
CA ASP A 205 -0.54 -13.32 -1.95
C ASP A 205 -1.61 -12.48 -2.63
N TYR A 206 -1.14 -11.58 -3.49
CA TYR A 206 -1.98 -10.68 -4.27
C TYR A 206 -2.69 -11.44 -5.39
N TYR A 207 -4.02 -11.30 -5.45
CA TYR A 207 -4.86 -11.93 -6.45
C TYR A 207 -5.87 -10.92 -7.01
N ASP A 208 -6.41 -11.21 -8.20
CA ASP A 208 -7.45 -10.45 -8.92
C ASP A 208 -7.42 -8.92 -8.70
N GLY A 209 -6.32 -8.30 -9.13
CA GLY A 209 -6.03 -6.90 -8.90
C GLY A 209 -6.38 -5.96 -10.04
N ASP A 210 -7.47 -6.20 -10.76
CA ASP A 210 -7.92 -5.30 -11.84
C ASP A 210 -8.47 -3.96 -11.30
N CYS A 211 -8.88 -3.93 -10.03
CA CYS A 211 -9.45 -2.76 -9.35
C CYS A 211 -8.40 -2.04 -8.48
N GLN A 212 -7.45 -1.41 -9.18
CA GLN A 212 -6.39 -0.61 -8.57
C GLN A 212 -6.07 0.62 -9.44
N LEU A 213 -5.19 1.48 -8.95
CA LEU A 213 -4.67 2.66 -9.64
C LEU A 213 -5.78 3.61 -10.10
N GLY A 214 -6.74 3.85 -9.21
CA GLY A 214 -7.91 4.71 -9.44
C GLY A 214 -9.09 4.01 -10.12
N SER A 215 -8.93 2.75 -10.51
CA SER A 215 -10.00 1.93 -11.08
C SER A 215 -10.90 1.32 -10.01
N ASP A 216 -12.21 1.35 -10.22
CA ASP A 216 -13.19 0.58 -9.45
C ASP A 216 -13.65 -0.72 -10.16
N ASN A 217 -14.47 -1.50 -9.44
CA ASN A 217 -15.06 -2.78 -9.88
C ASN A 217 -16.01 -2.66 -11.08
N LYS A 218 -16.52 -1.44 -11.35
CA LYS A 218 -17.36 -1.15 -12.52
C LYS A 218 -16.54 -0.63 -13.69
N SER A 219 -15.23 -0.76 -13.60
CA SER A 219 -14.32 -0.34 -14.63
C SER A 219 -14.20 1.18 -14.83
N PHE A 220 -14.69 2.02 -13.91
CA PHE A 220 -14.53 3.46 -13.99
C PHE A 220 -13.31 3.97 -13.22
N LEU A 221 -12.81 5.15 -13.60
CA LEU A 221 -11.70 5.84 -12.92
C LEU A 221 -12.26 6.78 -11.85
N THR A 222 -12.75 6.22 -10.77
CA THR A 222 -13.42 6.97 -9.69
C THR A 222 -12.51 7.20 -8.48
N GLY A 223 -11.47 6.38 -8.32
CA GLY A 223 -10.48 6.54 -7.26
C GLY A 223 -9.55 7.71 -7.55
N LYS A 224 -9.33 8.55 -6.54
CA LYS A 224 -8.37 9.66 -6.60
C LYS A 224 -7.02 9.22 -6.05
N TYR A 225 -5.95 9.88 -6.48
CA TYR A 225 -4.59 9.52 -6.06
C TYR A 225 -4.36 9.72 -4.56
N ASP A 226 -5.16 10.58 -3.92
CA ASP A 226 -5.15 10.91 -2.49
C ASP A 226 -6.19 10.14 -1.67
N ASP A 227 -7.01 9.28 -2.29
CA ASP A 227 -7.92 8.40 -1.55
C ASP A 227 -7.11 7.44 -0.63
N ASN A 228 -7.59 7.26 0.59
CA ASN A 228 -6.98 6.40 1.59
C ASN A 228 -8.03 5.50 2.25
N ARG A 229 -7.61 4.69 3.24
CA ARG A 229 -8.49 3.74 3.92
C ARG A 229 -9.65 4.39 4.68
N GLN A 230 -9.49 5.62 5.13
CA GLN A 230 -10.51 6.42 5.83
C GLN A 230 -11.42 7.19 4.87
N THR A 231 -11.11 7.22 3.57
CA THR A 231 -11.85 8.02 2.62
C THR A 231 -13.23 7.41 2.36
N LYS A 232 -14.27 8.19 2.66
CA LYS A 232 -15.66 7.86 2.34
C LYS A 232 -16.15 8.64 1.12
N ARG A 233 -16.98 7.99 0.31
CA ARG A 233 -17.73 8.59 -0.80
C ARG A 233 -19.13 8.01 -0.81
N ASP A 234 -20.13 8.89 -0.81
CA ASP A 234 -21.54 8.50 -0.79
C ASP A 234 -21.91 7.52 0.33
N GLY A 235 -21.29 7.68 1.50
CA GLY A 235 -21.52 6.87 2.70
C GLY A 235 -20.73 5.55 2.77
N ALA A 236 -19.99 5.17 1.73
CA ALA A 236 -19.16 3.95 1.70
C ALA A 236 -17.66 4.29 1.68
N TYR A 237 -16.84 3.41 2.25
CA TYR A 237 -15.39 3.52 2.13
C TYR A 237 -14.95 3.22 0.70
N VAL A 238 -14.03 4.03 0.16
CA VAL A 238 -13.46 3.83 -1.17
C VAL A 238 -12.62 2.55 -1.21
N MET A 239 -11.84 2.32 -0.15
CA MET A 239 -11.11 1.06 0.05
C MET A 239 -11.92 0.16 1.00
N GLN A 240 -12.25 -1.04 0.53
CA GLN A 240 -12.82 -2.10 1.35
C GLN A 240 -11.79 -2.61 2.36
N GLY A 241 -12.26 -3.32 3.38
CA GLY A 241 -11.41 -3.78 4.47
C GLY A 241 -11.15 -2.72 5.56
N HIS A 242 -11.87 -1.60 5.56
CA HIS A 242 -11.89 -0.65 6.67
C HIS A 242 -12.20 -1.33 8.01
N ASN A 243 -13.15 -2.26 8.00
CA ASN A 243 -13.56 -2.99 9.19
C ASN A 243 -12.72 -4.25 9.46
N SER A 244 -11.67 -4.50 8.66
CA SER A 244 -10.83 -5.69 8.85
C SER A 244 -10.04 -5.63 10.15
N TRP A 245 -10.17 -6.67 10.97
CA TRP A 245 -9.48 -6.79 12.25
C TRP A 245 -7.97 -6.88 12.08
N LEU A 246 -7.50 -7.74 11.16
CA LEU A 246 -6.07 -7.92 10.92
C LEU A 246 -5.40 -6.60 10.51
N TRP A 247 -5.98 -5.90 9.52
CA TRP A 247 -5.36 -4.68 9.01
C TRP A 247 -5.40 -3.53 10.00
N ASN A 248 -6.48 -3.41 10.80
CA ASN A 248 -6.52 -2.44 11.90
C ASN A 248 -5.42 -2.73 12.95
N LEU A 249 -5.23 -4.00 13.32
CA LEU A 249 -4.18 -4.40 14.26
C LEU A 249 -2.77 -4.15 13.71
N ILE A 250 -2.53 -4.44 12.42
CA ILE A 250 -1.24 -4.17 11.76
C ILE A 250 -0.90 -2.68 11.81
N VAL A 251 -1.82 -1.81 11.39
CA VAL A 251 -1.56 -0.36 11.36
C VAL A 251 -1.33 0.19 12.76
N ALA A 252 -2.09 -0.26 13.76
CA ALA A 252 -1.98 0.24 15.13
C ALA A 252 -0.73 -0.24 15.88
N ASN A 253 -0.19 -1.41 15.53
CA ASN A 253 0.83 -2.10 16.34
C ASN A 253 2.15 -2.34 15.63
N CYS A 254 2.21 -2.19 14.30
CA CYS A 254 3.41 -2.45 13.50
C CYS A 254 3.92 -1.22 12.73
N TRP A 255 3.49 -0.01 13.10
CA TRP A 255 3.84 1.22 12.36
C TRP A 255 5.34 1.43 12.19
N ASP A 256 6.14 1.23 13.24
CA ASP A 256 7.60 1.38 13.16
C ASP A 256 8.22 0.43 12.14
N MET A 257 7.73 -0.82 12.09
CA MET A 257 8.18 -1.83 11.13
C MET A 257 7.69 -1.52 9.71
N ILE A 258 6.49 -0.95 9.55
CA ILE A 258 5.98 -0.45 8.26
C ILE A 258 6.93 0.61 7.72
N VAL A 259 7.31 1.58 8.55
CA VAL A 259 8.26 2.65 8.18
C VAL A 259 9.64 2.06 7.87
N GLU A 260 10.14 1.13 8.67
CA GLU A 260 11.44 0.49 8.44
C GLU A 260 11.50 -0.26 7.11
N ILE A 261 10.53 -1.14 6.83
CA ILE A 261 10.42 -1.87 5.56
C ILE A 261 10.33 -0.90 4.39
N MET A 262 9.55 0.16 4.55
CA MET A 262 9.33 1.17 3.53
C MET A 262 10.63 1.93 3.17
N VAL A 263 11.38 2.37 4.18
CA VAL A 263 12.50 3.30 4.02
C VAL A 263 13.84 2.59 3.90
N SER A 264 14.13 1.66 4.81
CA SER A 264 15.45 1.06 5.00
C SER A 264 15.54 -0.39 4.58
N GLY A 265 14.40 -1.09 4.54
CA GLY A 265 14.34 -2.54 4.36
C GLY A 265 14.52 -3.27 5.68
N TRP A 266 14.06 -4.51 5.74
CA TRP A 266 14.04 -5.32 6.95
C TRP A 266 15.16 -6.35 6.93
N ASN A 267 15.89 -6.51 8.06
CA ASN A 267 16.97 -7.50 8.23
C ASN A 267 18.03 -7.51 7.10
N GLY A 268 18.43 -6.33 6.61
CA GLY A 268 19.39 -6.20 5.51
C GLY A 268 18.82 -6.47 4.11
N GLY A 269 17.51 -6.70 4.01
CA GLY A 269 16.78 -6.74 2.75
C GLY A 269 16.66 -5.35 2.11
N ALA A 270 16.22 -5.33 0.85
CA ALA A 270 15.96 -4.10 0.12
C ALA A 270 14.72 -3.38 0.68
N SER A 271 14.74 -2.03 0.74
CA SER A 271 13.55 -1.27 1.11
C SER A 271 12.45 -1.38 0.07
N PHE A 272 11.19 -1.26 0.49
CA PHE A 272 10.05 -1.23 -0.43
C PHE A 272 10.24 -0.18 -1.52
N MET A 273 10.74 1.01 -1.19
CA MET A 273 10.98 2.06 -2.18
C MET A 273 12.09 1.75 -3.18
N SER A 274 13.09 0.97 -2.78
CA SER A 274 14.11 0.51 -3.71
C SER A 274 13.57 -0.59 -4.64
N ALA A 275 12.69 -1.46 -4.13
CA ALA A 275 12.07 -2.55 -4.90
C ALA A 275 10.96 -2.04 -5.83
N PHE A 276 10.19 -1.06 -5.38
CA PHE A 276 8.95 -0.59 -6.01
C PHE A 276 8.90 0.94 -6.16
N SER A 277 10.01 1.53 -6.64
CA SER A 277 10.08 2.95 -7.00
C SER A 277 9.09 3.32 -8.12
N ILE A 278 8.80 4.62 -8.29
CA ILE A 278 7.93 5.14 -9.36
C ILE A 278 8.28 4.56 -10.74
N GLN A 279 9.57 4.58 -11.12
CA GLN A 279 10.01 4.09 -12.42
C GLN A 279 9.80 2.57 -12.55
N LYS A 280 10.14 1.81 -11.51
CA LYS A 280 9.93 0.35 -11.48
C LYS A 280 8.45 -0.02 -11.54
N ALA A 281 7.59 0.71 -10.85
CA ALA A 281 6.14 0.51 -10.92
C ALA A 281 5.60 0.80 -12.32
N ILE A 282 6.03 1.91 -12.94
CA ILE A 282 5.68 2.22 -14.34
C ILE A 282 6.16 1.10 -15.26
N ASP A 283 7.41 0.64 -15.14
CA ASP A 283 7.95 -0.43 -15.98
C ASP A 283 7.23 -1.76 -15.77
N HIS A 284 6.87 -2.09 -14.52
CA HIS A 284 6.06 -3.27 -14.21
C HIS A 284 4.73 -3.24 -14.96
N PHE A 285 3.96 -2.14 -14.85
CA PHE A 285 2.65 -2.08 -15.48
C PHE A 285 2.72 -1.85 -17.00
N ASP A 286 3.58 -0.95 -17.49
CA ASP A 286 3.64 -0.55 -18.90
C ASP A 286 4.49 -1.51 -19.75
N THR A 287 5.48 -2.19 -19.17
CA THR A 287 6.41 -3.07 -19.90
C THR A 287 6.20 -4.53 -19.55
N GLU A 288 6.18 -4.91 -18.27
CA GLU A 288 6.10 -6.33 -17.90
C GLU A 288 4.70 -6.90 -18.06
N GLN A 289 3.68 -6.21 -17.55
CA GLN A 289 2.28 -6.62 -17.65
C GLN A 289 1.72 -6.28 -19.04
N MET A 290 1.67 -4.99 -19.41
CA MET A 290 0.97 -4.52 -20.62
C MET A 290 1.61 -4.95 -21.95
N LYS A 291 2.93 -5.16 -22.06
CA LYS A 291 3.51 -5.65 -23.33
C LYS A 291 3.38 -7.16 -23.48
N LYS A 292 3.39 -7.92 -22.37
CA LYS A 292 3.28 -9.39 -22.40
C LYS A 292 1.83 -9.85 -22.51
N TRP A 293 0.91 -9.09 -21.92
CA TRP A 293 -0.53 -9.28 -22.00
C TRP A 293 -1.09 -8.10 -22.76
N CYS A 294 -1.61 -8.32 -23.97
CA CYS A 294 -2.24 -7.28 -24.80
C CYS A 294 -3.01 -6.30 -23.90
N SER A 295 -2.83 -4.99 -24.09
CA SER A 295 -3.44 -3.91 -23.28
C SER A 295 -4.95 -4.02 -23.03
N ARG A 296 -5.67 -4.88 -23.74
CA ARG A 296 -7.02 -5.32 -23.40
C ARG A 296 -6.88 -6.49 -22.42
N LEU A 297 -7.28 -6.35 -21.16
CA LEU A 297 -7.30 -7.44 -20.17
C LEU A 297 -7.85 -8.73 -20.81
N TYR A 298 -6.97 -9.62 -21.28
CA TYR A 298 -7.34 -10.86 -21.96
C TYR A 298 -6.78 -12.03 -21.14
N ASN A 299 -7.31 -12.23 -19.95
CA ASN A 299 -7.41 -13.58 -19.37
C ASN A 299 -8.67 -14.28 -19.94
N LYS A 300 -8.88 -15.58 -19.70
CA LYS A 300 -10.13 -16.28 -20.11
C LYS A 300 -11.37 -15.55 -19.58
N SER A 301 -11.31 -15.01 -18.36
CA SER A 301 -12.34 -14.10 -17.81
C SER A 301 -12.56 -12.89 -18.71
N GLY A 302 -11.50 -12.32 -19.29
CA GLY A 302 -11.52 -11.23 -20.24
C GLY A 302 -12.17 -11.52 -21.59
N ILE A 303 -12.25 -12.78 -22.03
CA ILE A 303 -13.06 -13.14 -23.20
C ILE A 303 -14.56 -12.99 -22.86
N PHE A 304 -14.99 -13.48 -21.70
CA PHE A 304 -16.36 -13.35 -21.21
C PHE A 304 -16.71 -11.90 -20.79
N LYS A 305 -15.75 -11.18 -20.22
CA LYS A 305 -15.89 -9.79 -19.76
C LYS A 305 -15.82 -8.79 -20.94
N TYR A 306 -14.97 -9.01 -21.96
CA TYR A 306 -14.62 -7.99 -22.96
C TYR A 306 -14.72 -8.39 -24.45
N ILE A 307 -14.92 -9.67 -24.82
CA ILE A 307 -15.12 -10.11 -26.22
C ILE A 307 -16.56 -10.55 -26.49
N TYR A 308 -17.12 -11.38 -25.60
CA TYR A 308 -18.49 -11.88 -25.64
C TYR A 308 -19.27 -11.38 -24.42
N PRO A 309 -19.53 -10.06 -24.35
CA PRO A 309 -20.21 -9.47 -23.22
C PRO A 309 -21.58 -10.12 -22.97
N PHE A 310 -21.89 -10.43 -21.71
CA PHE A 310 -23.20 -10.94 -21.26
C PHE A 310 -24.28 -9.85 -21.33
N LEU A 311 -24.61 -9.44 -22.55
CA LEU A 311 -25.69 -8.50 -22.88
C LEU A 311 -27.07 -9.14 -22.69
N ASN A 312 -27.12 -10.47 -22.67
CA ASN A 312 -28.31 -11.25 -22.40
C ASN A 312 -28.28 -11.70 -20.93
N GLU A 313 -29.46 -11.70 -20.30
CA GLU A 313 -29.65 -12.18 -18.93
C GLU A 313 -29.15 -13.62 -18.78
N MET A 314 -28.33 -13.86 -17.75
CA MET A 314 -27.79 -15.17 -17.43
C MET A 314 -27.97 -15.46 -15.94
N PRO A 315 -28.28 -16.70 -15.55
CA PRO A 315 -28.24 -17.10 -14.15
C PRO A 315 -26.81 -16.97 -13.63
N VAL A 316 -26.65 -16.28 -12.51
CA VAL A 316 -25.38 -16.07 -11.81
C VAL A 316 -25.55 -16.34 -10.31
N GLY A 317 -24.46 -16.74 -9.65
CA GLY A 317 -24.49 -17.11 -8.24
C GLY A 317 -25.21 -18.45 -7.98
N ALA A 318 -25.13 -18.91 -6.74
CA ALA A 318 -25.75 -20.17 -6.30
C ALA A 318 -27.29 -20.12 -6.32
N ASP A 319 -27.89 -18.93 -6.30
CA ASP A 319 -29.33 -18.70 -6.37
C ASP A 319 -29.86 -18.68 -7.82
N GLY A 320 -28.97 -18.70 -8.82
CA GLY A 320 -29.32 -18.66 -10.23
C GLY A 320 -29.97 -17.34 -10.66
N ALA A 321 -29.76 -16.26 -9.90
CA ALA A 321 -30.35 -14.96 -10.19
C ALA A 321 -29.96 -14.50 -11.60
N LYS A 322 -30.93 -14.08 -12.41
CA LYS A 322 -30.65 -13.60 -13.76
C LYS A 322 -30.10 -12.18 -13.70
N GLN A 323 -28.86 -11.99 -14.15
CA GLN A 323 -28.23 -10.68 -14.24
C GLN A 323 -27.71 -10.42 -15.65
N THR A 324 -27.67 -9.13 -16.02
CA THR A 324 -26.85 -8.63 -17.13
C THR A 324 -25.69 -7.86 -16.54
N TYR A 325 -24.54 -7.82 -17.22
CA TYR A 325 -23.36 -7.09 -16.75
C TYR A 325 -22.98 -5.89 -17.64
N PRO A 326 -23.89 -4.91 -17.86
CA PRO A 326 -23.65 -3.74 -18.72
C PRO A 326 -22.40 -2.93 -18.39
N GLN A 327 -21.92 -3.00 -17.15
CA GLN A 327 -20.86 -2.15 -16.62
C GLN A 327 -19.45 -2.69 -16.87
N ILE A 328 -19.30 -3.98 -17.19
CA ILE A 328 -17.98 -4.56 -17.53
C ILE A 328 -17.50 -4.05 -18.92
N TYR A 329 -18.36 -3.30 -19.64
CA TYR A 329 -18.19 -2.87 -21.02
C TYR A 329 -17.43 -1.56 -21.24
N GLY A 330 -16.89 -0.96 -20.18
CA GLY A 330 -16.02 0.20 -20.32
C GLY A 330 -14.69 -0.18 -21.00
N LEU A 331 -14.59 -0.06 -22.34
CA LEU A 331 -13.30 -0.13 -23.03
C LEU A 331 -12.40 1.02 -22.54
N LYS A 332 -11.52 0.73 -21.58
CA LYS A 332 -10.68 1.75 -20.90
C LYS A 332 -9.50 2.26 -21.74
N GLY A 333 -9.31 1.74 -22.95
CA GLY A 333 -8.07 1.94 -23.70
C GLY A 333 -6.85 1.41 -22.91
N SER A 334 -5.65 1.93 -23.19
CA SER A 334 -4.44 1.47 -22.50
C SER A 334 -4.26 2.00 -21.09
N LEU A 335 -5.02 3.03 -20.72
CA LEU A 335 -4.88 3.80 -19.48
C LEU A 335 -3.46 4.33 -19.19
N LYS A 336 -2.51 4.26 -20.13
CA LYS A 336 -1.09 4.54 -19.89
C LYS A 336 -0.86 5.93 -19.29
N ALA A 337 -1.47 6.96 -19.88
CA ALA A 337 -1.33 8.33 -19.39
C ALA A 337 -1.92 8.50 -17.99
N HIS A 338 -3.14 7.97 -17.76
CA HIS A 338 -3.78 7.99 -16.45
C HIS A 338 -2.96 7.24 -15.39
N ARG A 339 -2.53 6.02 -15.69
CA ARG A 339 -1.73 5.18 -14.81
C ARG A 339 -0.42 5.87 -14.43
N ASN A 340 0.30 6.44 -15.39
CA ASN A 340 1.56 7.13 -15.11
C ASN A 340 1.34 8.39 -14.27
N TYR A 341 0.29 9.17 -14.54
CA TYR A 341 -0.13 10.26 -13.67
C TYR A 341 -0.44 9.77 -12.25
N PHE A 342 -1.24 8.71 -12.12
CA PHE A 342 -1.71 8.18 -10.85
C PHE A 342 -0.55 7.63 -10.01
N ILE A 343 0.29 6.77 -10.59
CA ILE A 343 1.48 6.21 -9.94
C ILE A 343 2.39 7.32 -9.45
N GLN A 344 2.73 8.30 -10.30
CA GLN A 344 3.62 9.40 -9.88
C GLN A 344 3.06 10.14 -8.66
N ARG A 345 1.82 10.63 -8.77
CA ARG A 345 1.19 11.44 -7.71
C ARG A 345 0.99 10.67 -6.42
N ARG A 346 0.45 9.46 -6.51
CA ARG A 346 0.16 8.63 -5.34
C ARG A 346 1.44 8.17 -4.65
N TYR A 347 2.45 7.75 -5.41
CA TYR A 347 3.69 7.25 -4.81
C TYR A 347 4.43 8.37 -4.12
N ASP A 348 4.43 9.60 -4.69
CA ASP A 348 5.02 10.74 -4.00
C ASP A 348 4.31 11.03 -2.66
N LEU A 349 2.96 11.01 -2.66
CA LEU A 349 2.17 11.22 -1.44
C LEU A 349 2.45 10.12 -0.41
N LYS A 350 2.39 8.85 -0.82
CA LYS A 350 2.60 7.71 0.09
C LYS A 350 4.04 7.63 0.60
N GLN A 351 5.04 8.03 -0.20
CA GLN A 351 6.42 8.13 0.28
C GLN A 351 6.52 9.03 1.50
N VAL A 352 5.97 10.24 1.44
CA VAL A 352 6.09 11.19 2.57
C VAL A 352 5.21 10.80 3.76
N GLU A 353 4.07 10.14 3.53
CA GLU A 353 3.21 9.58 4.58
C GLU A 353 3.99 8.59 5.47
N TYR A 354 4.83 7.76 4.87
CA TYR A 354 5.69 6.80 5.58
C TYR A 354 7.10 7.35 5.89
N GLY A 355 7.32 8.65 5.76
CA GLY A 355 8.59 9.29 6.12
C GLY A 355 9.74 9.12 5.12
N TYR A 356 9.48 8.54 3.94
CA TYR A 356 10.48 8.46 2.87
C TYR A 356 10.57 9.79 2.10
N VAL A 357 11.80 10.26 1.87
CA VAL A 357 12.09 11.41 1.01
C VAL A 357 13.23 11.04 0.08
N SER A 358 13.04 11.24 -1.22
CA SER A 358 14.11 11.02 -2.20
C SER A 358 15.33 11.90 -1.88
N THR A 359 16.54 11.35 -1.97
CA THR A 359 17.78 12.12 -1.77
C THR A 359 18.20 12.93 -3.01
N LEU A 360 17.48 12.78 -4.13
CA LEU A 360 17.69 13.58 -5.34
C LEU A 360 17.18 15.00 -5.10
N GLY A 361 18.03 16.00 -5.35
CA GLY A 361 17.68 17.40 -5.14
C GLY A 361 18.43 18.35 -6.05
N ALA A 362 17.81 19.50 -6.32
CA ALA A 362 18.40 20.57 -7.12
C ALA A 362 19.60 21.17 -6.36
N GLN A 363 20.80 20.99 -6.89
CA GLN A 363 22.02 21.46 -6.27
C GLN A 363 22.25 22.95 -6.55
N PHE A 364 22.75 23.68 -5.56
CA PHE A 364 23.19 25.05 -5.68
C PHE A 364 24.36 25.32 -4.74
N TYR A 365 25.00 26.48 -4.91
CA TYR A 365 26.17 26.89 -4.14
C TYR A 365 26.00 28.33 -3.65
N GLN A 366 26.54 28.61 -2.46
CA GLN A 366 26.64 29.97 -1.93
C GLN A 366 27.90 30.67 -2.48
N SER A 367 27.77 31.94 -2.86
CA SER A 367 28.81 32.69 -3.54
C SER A 367 29.98 33.08 -2.64
N THR A 368 31.17 33.10 -3.25
CA THR A 368 32.47 33.52 -2.69
C THR A 368 32.44 34.93 -2.10
N ALA A 369 31.63 35.80 -2.70
CA ALA A 369 31.61 37.19 -2.34
C ALA A 369 30.59 37.48 -1.21
N SER A 370 29.84 36.48 -0.74
CA SER A 370 29.04 36.61 0.50
C SER A 370 29.98 36.71 1.72
N LEU A 371 30.42 37.95 1.97
CA LEU A 371 30.39 38.65 3.25
C LEU A 371 30.31 37.78 4.52
N ASP A 372 31.33 37.92 5.39
CA ASP A 372 31.44 37.43 6.77
C ASP A 372 31.17 35.93 7.02
N LYS A 373 31.94 35.32 7.94
CA LYS A 373 31.77 33.92 8.39
C LYS A 373 30.36 33.56 8.92
N ALA A 374 29.41 34.50 8.91
CA ALA A 374 28.09 34.39 9.52
C ALA A 374 26.90 34.71 8.58
N TYR A 375 27.08 34.91 7.27
CA TYR A 375 25.95 35.18 6.37
C TYR A 375 25.00 33.98 6.27
N LYS A 376 23.71 34.23 6.55
CA LYS A 376 22.64 33.25 6.37
C LYS A 376 21.85 33.63 5.12
N LEU A 377 21.65 32.68 4.22
CA LEU A 377 20.80 32.89 3.04
C LEU A 377 19.40 33.34 3.48
N LYS A 378 18.75 34.19 2.70
CA LYS A 378 17.36 34.62 2.92
C LYS A 378 16.40 33.43 2.80
N PRO A 379 15.17 33.54 3.34
CA PRO A 379 14.23 32.44 3.29
C PRO A 379 13.88 32.08 1.84
N MET A 380 13.90 30.79 1.55
CA MET A 380 13.32 30.26 0.32
C MET A 380 11.81 30.19 0.53
N GLN A 381 11.03 30.67 -0.45
CA GLN A 381 9.58 30.50 -0.47
C GLN A 381 9.19 29.62 -1.65
N TYR A 382 8.19 28.75 -1.46
CA TYR A 382 7.81 27.80 -2.48
C TYR A 382 6.35 27.36 -2.38
N ARG A 383 5.76 26.96 -3.52
CA ARG A 383 4.51 26.20 -3.57
C ARG A 383 4.74 24.84 -4.21
N LEU A 384 3.99 23.84 -3.75
CA LEU A 384 4.09 22.47 -4.23
C LEU A 384 2.95 22.08 -5.16
N THR A 385 3.18 21.07 -6.01
CA THR A 385 2.15 20.45 -6.85
C THR A 385 1.28 19.43 -6.12
N ILE A 386 1.76 18.92 -4.98
CA ILE A 386 1.12 17.93 -4.10
C ILE A 386 1.60 18.17 -2.66
N PRO A 387 0.88 17.69 -1.64
CA PRO A 387 1.43 17.65 -0.29
C PRO A 387 2.74 16.87 -0.29
N TYR A 388 3.83 17.50 0.17
CA TYR A 388 5.16 16.90 0.14
C TYR A 388 6.08 17.54 1.18
N ARG A 389 7.26 16.95 1.37
CA ARG A 389 8.32 17.45 2.23
C ARG A 389 9.47 18.04 1.42
N VAL A 390 9.86 19.28 1.73
CA VAL A 390 11.02 19.95 1.13
C VAL A 390 12.10 20.11 2.18
N GLN A 391 13.33 19.75 1.82
CA GLN A 391 14.48 19.91 2.72
C GLN A 391 15.58 20.68 2.03
N LEU A 392 16.28 21.50 2.79
CA LEU A 392 17.58 22.04 2.40
C LEU A 392 18.65 21.19 3.08
N SER A 393 19.49 20.53 2.30
CA SER A 393 20.50 19.61 2.80
C SER A 393 21.90 19.93 2.28
N THR A 394 22.90 19.47 3.03
CA THR A 394 24.30 19.40 2.60
C THR A 394 24.75 17.94 2.56
N SER A 395 26.01 17.69 2.18
CA SER A 395 26.64 16.37 2.36
C SER A 395 26.62 15.88 3.81
N ASN A 396 26.52 16.79 4.79
CA ASN A 396 26.53 16.49 6.23
C ASN A 396 25.10 16.34 6.81
N GLY A 397 24.07 16.26 5.98
CA GLY A 397 22.69 16.01 6.39
C GLY A 397 21.74 17.19 6.19
N VAL A 398 20.51 17.03 6.70
CA VAL A 398 19.42 18.00 6.58
C VAL A 398 19.68 19.22 7.46
N GLN A 399 19.52 20.41 6.89
CA GLN A 399 19.80 21.70 7.53
C GLN A 399 18.53 22.51 7.84
N ALA A 400 17.50 22.28 7.04
CA ALA A 400 16.14 22.75 7.26
C ALA A 400 15.17 21.73 6.67
N ASP A 401 14.08 21.45 7.37
CA ASP A 401 13.02 20.52 6.95
C ASP A 401 11.68 21.23 7.12
N SER A 402 10.86 21.25 6.08
CA SER A 402 9.52 21.84 6.14
C SER A 402 8.52 20.98 6.91
N GLY A 403 8.81 19.71 7.17
CA GLY A 403 7.77 18.72 7.39
C GLY A 403 6.94 18.49 6.13
N VAL A 404 5.85 17.72 6.24
CA VAL A 404 4.87 17.60 5.15
C VAL A 404 4.01 18.86 5.14
N VAL A 405 3.98 19.56 4.02
CA VAL A 405 3.22 20.80 3.85
C VAL A 405 2.27 20.70 2.67
N ASP A 406 1.17 21.44 2.72
CA ASP A 406 0.10 21.37 1.72
C ASP A 406 0.53 21.83 0.32
N ALA A 407 -0.13 21.27 -0.69
CA ALA A 407 -0.02 21.75 -2.07
C ALA A 407 -0.60 23.17 -2.22
N ASP A 408 -0.17 23.89 -3.24
CA ASP A 408 -0.75 25.18 -3.68
C ASP A 408 -0.70 26.35 -2.68
N VAL A 409 -0.23 26.12 -1.45
CA VAL A 409 0.03 27.12 -0.42
C VAL A 409 1.49 27.58 -0.50
N LEU A 410 1.74 28.88 -0.30
CA LEU A 410 3.09 29.44 -0.26
C LEU A 410 3.71 29.19 1.12
N HIS A 411 4.74 28.36 1.15
CA HIS A 411 5.50 28.01 2.35
C HIS A 411 6.84 28.74 2.36
N SER A 412 7.49 28.80 3.52
CA SER A 412 8.83 29.36 3.68
C SER A 412 9.74 28.40 4.42
N LEU A 413 10.98 28.26 3.94
CA LEU A 413 12.00 27.41 4.53
C LEU A 413 13.32 28.18 4.60
N GLN A 414 13.94 28.16 5.78
CA GLN A 414 15.10 28.97 6.09
C GLN A 414 16.22 28.07 6.63
N LEU A 415 17.44 28.27 6.11
CA LEU A 415 18.63 27.66 6.69
C LEU A 415 18.91 28.25 8.08
N THR A 416 19.14 27.39 9.06
CA THR A 416 19.33 27.79 10.46
C THR A 416 20.72 28.38 10.73
N ARG A 417 21.73 27.96 9.95
CA ARG A 417 23.13 28.37 10.07
C ARG A 417 23.68 29.00 8.79
N ALA A 418 24.82 29.67 8.94
CA ALA A 418 25.62 30.17 7.84
C ALA A 418 26.41 29.03 7.19
N PHE A 419 26.64 29.12 5.89
CA PHE A 419 27.45 28.18 5.12
C PHE A 419 28.61 28.91 4.44
N GLY A 420 29.70 28.18 4.25
CA GLY A 420 30.89 28.67 3.58
C GLY A 420 30.71 28.73 2.07
N GLU A 421 31.67 29.40 1.44
CA GLU A 421 31.84 29.41 0.00
C GLU A 421 31.98 27.97 -0.54
N ASN A 422 31.28 27.68 -1.65
CA ASN A 422 31.29 26.38 -2.35
C ASN A 422 30.76 25.19 -1.53
N ASP A 423 30.16 25.41 -0.35
CA ASP A 423 29.43 24.36 0.34
C ASP A 423 28.27 23.88 -0.55
N PRO A 424 28.25 22.60 -0.95
CA PRO A 424 27.20 22.10 -1.83
C PRO A 424 25.89 21.99 -1.04
N LEU A 425 24.90 22.77 -1.47
CA LEU A 425 23.55 22.75 -0.94
C LEU A 425 22.60 22.07 -1.94
N LYS A 426 21.58 21.40 -1.43
CA LYS A 426 20.56 20.72 -2.24
C LYS A 426 19.17 21.05 -1.75
N ILE A 427 18.27 21.31 -2.70
CA ILE A 427 16.83 21.35 -2.45
C ILE A 427 16.27 19.96 -2.72
N ILE A 428 16.05 19.20 -1.66
CA ILE A 428 15.37 17.92 -1.70
C ILE A 428 13.87 18.17 -1.91
N GLY A 429 13.23 17.38 -2.77
CA GLY A 429 11.83 17.61 -3.18
C GLY A 429 11.65 18.67 -4.26
N ALA A 430 12.74 19.17 -4.86
CA ALA A 430 12.72 20.19 -5.92
C ALA A 430 11.76 19.85 -7.07
N ALA A 431 11.67 18.58 -7.48
CA ALA A 431 10.78 18.16 -8.57
C ALA A 431 9.29 18.43 -8.30
N LYS A 432 8.89 18.70 -7.03
CA LYS A 432 7.51 19.00 -6.63
C LYS A 432 7.24 20.50 -6.50
N ILE A 433 8.27 21.34 -6.57
CA ILE A 433 8.13 22.79 -6.49
C ILE A 433 7.58 23.31 -7.82
N LYS A 434 6.41 23.97 -7.77
CA LYS A 434 5.79 24.63 -8.92
C LYS A 434 6.00 26.13 -8.95
N GLU A 435 6.25 26.73 -7.80
CA GLU A 435 6.58 28.15 -7.66
C GLU A 435 7.76 28.25 -6.71
N LEU A 436 8.82 28.92 -7.14
CA LEU A 436 10.01 29.19 -6.33
C LEU A 436 10.24 30.69 -6.28
N VAL A 437 10.23 31.24 -5.06
CA VAL A 437 10.54 32.65 -4.79
C VAL A 437 11.74 32.69 -3.87
N TRP A 438 12.86 33.24 -4.35
CA TRP A 438 14.08 33.34 -3.56
C TRP A 438 14.88 34.58 -3.94
N HIS A 439 14.62 35.68 -3.23
CA HIS A 439 15.24 37.00 -3.41
C HIS A 439 16.65 37.10 -2.83
N GLU A 440 17.45 36.05 -3.03
CA GLU A 440 18.80 35.91 -2.52
C GLU A 440 19.83 36.31 -3.59
N ASP A 441 20.76 37.17 -3.22
CA ASP A 441 21.78 37.72 -4.10
C ASP A 441 23.17 37.09 -3.89
N ALA A 442 23.29 36.15 -2.94
CA ALA A 442 24.48 35.40 -2.57
C ALA A 442 24.58 33.99 -3.18
N PHE A 443 23.97 33.74 -4.35
CA PHE A 443 24.19 32.47 -5.07
C PHE A 443 25.46 32.51 -5.93
N ALA A 444 26.19 31.38 -5.95
CA ALA A 444 27.37 31.19 -6.81
C ALA A 444 26.99 30.64 -8.20
N ILE A 445 27.97 30.01 -8.85
CA ILE A 445 27.86 29.32 -10.13
C ILE A 445 27.06 28.01 -9.96
N GLY A 446 26.28 27.64 -10.98
CA GLY A 446 25.88 26.24 -11.16
C GLY A 446 24.65 25.79 -10.39
N PHE A 447 23.66 26.67 -10.20
CA PHE A 447 22.35 26.23 -9.72
C PHE A 447 21.74 25.29 -10.77
N ASN A 448 21.52 24.03 -10.39
CA ASN A 448 20.95 23.01 -11.27
C ASN A 448 19.42 23.09 -11.28
N PHE A 449 18.89 23.87 -12.21
CA PHE A 449 17.43 24.01 -12.36
C PHE A 449 16.77 22.81 -13.01
N GLY A 450 17.52 21.90 -13.62
CA GLY A 450 16.98 20.77 -14.38
C GLY A 450 16.21 19.76 -13.53
N LEU A 451 16.38 19.80 -12.20
CA LEU A 451 15.62 18.98 -11.24
C LEU A 451 14.35 19.65 -10.71
N LEU A 452 14.09 20.91 -11.09
CA LEU A 452 12.84 21.64 -10.81
C LEU A 452 11.82 21.36 -11.93
N THR A 453 11.49 20.08 -12.14
CA THR A 453 10.71 19.63 -13.31
C THR A 453 9.25 20.04 -13.32
N SER A 454 8.70 20.44 -12.16
CA SER A 454 7.33 20.95 -12.05
C SER A 454 7.22 22.47 -12.02
N LEU A 455 8.34 23.20 -12.17
CA LEU A 455 8.39 24.63 -11.95
C LEU A 455 7.66 25.40 -13.06
N VAL A 456 6.68 26.20 -12.65
CA VAL A 456 5.87 27.08 -13.49
C VAL A 456 6.27 28.54 -13.30
N LYS A 457 6.57 28.93 -12.06
CA LYS A 457 6.94 30.30 -11.71
C LYS A 457 8.28 30.35 -10.98
N LEU A 458 9.18 31.20 -11.46
CA LEU A 458 10.47 31.46 -10.82
C LEU A 458 10.63 32.97 -10.57
N ASP A 459 10.72 33.37 -9.30
CA ASP A 459 11.13 34.72 -8.93
C ASP A 459 12.42 34.68 -8.12
N MET A 460 13.51 35.11 -8.76
CA MET A 460 14.80 35.31 -8.08
C MET A 460 15.30 36.73 -8.30
N SER A 461 14.36 37.67 -8.42
CA SER A 461 14.67 39.09 -8.47
C SER A 461 15.28 39.56 -7.17
N VAL A 462 16.11 40.58 -7.26
CA VAL A 462 16.75 41.21 -6.10
C VAL A 462 16.48 42.72 -6.15
N GLU A 463 16.51 43.41 -5.01
CA GLU A 463 16.25 44.85 -5.00
C GLU A 463 17.36 45.63 -5.70
N LYS A 464 18.61 45.21 -5.51
CA LYS A 464 19.80 45.83 -6.09
C LYS A 464 20.74 44.75 -6.61
N ALA A 465 21.24 44.96 -7.83
CA ALA A 465 22.24 44.09 -8.44
C ALA A 465 23.49 44.00 -7.56
N SER A 466 23.67 42.83 -6.95
CA SER A 466 24.83 42.56 -6.11
C SER A 466 26.09 42.36 -6.96
N GLY A 467 27.25 42.65 -6.37
CA GLY A 467 28.52 42.18 -6.92
C GLY A 467 28.83 40.73 -6.54
N TYR A 468 27.89 40.05 -5.86
CA TYR A 468 28.15 38.76 -5.25
C TYR A 468 27.97 37.59 -6.22
N ARG A 469 27.10 37.69 -7.22
CA ARG A 469 26.95 36.63 -8.23
C ARG A 469 28.13 36.67 -9.22
N ASN A 470 28.80 35.53 -9.41
CA ASN A 470 29.88 35.35 -10.39
C ASN A 470 29.60 34.09 -11.21
N GLY A 471 29.89 34.12 -12.53
CA GLY A 471 29.76 32.99 -13.47
C GLY A 471 28.33 32.60 -13.88
N SER A 472 28.19 31.47 -14.59
CA SER A 472 26.89 30.99 -15.10
C SER A 472 25.99 30.51 -13.95
N PHE A 473 25.05 31.36 -13.56
CA PHE A 473 24.12 31.10 -12.46
C PHE A 473 23.15 29.95 -12.78
N MET A 474 22.59 29.92 -14.00
CA MET A 474 21.65 28.87 -14.43
C MET A 474 22.41 27.76 -15.16
N ALA A 475 22.75 26.69 -14.45
CA ALA A 475 23.20 25.46 -15.09
C ALA A 475 22.00 24.55 -15.36
N SER A 476 21.95 23.95 -16.56
CA SER A 476 20.99 22.90 -16.91
C SER A 476 19.52 23.32 -16.75
N THR A 477 18.95 24.02 -17.73
CA THR A 477 17.53 24.40 -17.74
C THR A 477 16.63 23.42 -18.49
N ASN A 478 17.20 22.38 -19.11
CA ASN A 478 16.49 21.44 -20.00
C ASN A 478 15.30 20.72 -19.34
N GLY A 479 15.28 20.63 -18.00
CA GLY A 479 14.18 20.01 -17.25
C GLY A 479 13.02 20.95 -16.90
N MET A 480 13.15 22.26 -17.09
CA MET A 480 12.14 23.27 -16.73
C MET A 480 11.05 23.40 -17.81
N LEU A 481 10.47 22.27 -18.23
CA LEU A 481 9.57 22.20 -19.38
C LEU A 481 8.22 22.91 -19.17
N LEU A 482 7.87 23.21 -17.92
CA LEU A 482 6.59 23.84 -17.53
C LEU A 482 6.74 25.31 -17.15
N LEU A 483 7.93 25.90 -17.29
CA LEU A 483 8.20 27.26 -16.84
C LEU A 483 7.47 28.28 -17.72
N GLU A 484 6.63 29.10 -17.10
CA GLU A 484 5.81 30.12 -17.79
C GLU A 484 6.19 31.54 -17.35
N GLU A 485 6.54 31.73 -16.07
CA GLU A 485 6.87 33.04 -15.51
C GLU A 485 8.28 33.06 -14.91
N VAL A 486 9.11 34.00 -15.37
CA VAL A 486 10.48 34.20 -14.88
C VAL A 486 10.72 35.66 -14.54
N ASN A 487 11.03 35.93 -13.27
CA ASN A 487 11.45 37.23 -12.80
C ASN A 487 12.91 37.17 -12.30
N MET A 488 13.82 37.70 -13.11
CA MET A 488 15.24 37.85 -12.79
C MET A 488 15.66 39.33 -12.62
N ARG A 489 14.68 40.20 -12.29
CA ARG A 489 14.81 41.57 -11.76
C ARG A 489 16.17 41.88 -11.12
N ASN A 490 16.95 42.82 -11.68
CA ASN A 490 18.17 43.39 -11.11
C ASN A 490 19.29 42.37 -10.81
N ASN A 491 19.37 41.27 -11.54
CA ASN A 491 20.55 40.41 -11.52
C ASN A 491 21.60 40.88 -12.54
N ARG A 492 22.90 40.70 -12.23
CA ARG A 492 23.98 40.86 -13.20
C ARG A 492 24.08 39.56 -14.00
N LEU A 493 23.41 39.51 -15.15
CA LEU A 493 23.44 38.38 -16.09
C LEU A 493 24.74 38.37 -16.91
#